data_AF-A0A2M7CM31-F1
#
_entry.id   AF-A0A2M7CM31-F1
#
_cell.length_a   1.000
_cell.length_b   1.000
_cell.length_c   1.000
_cell.angle_alpha   90.00
_cell.angle_beta   90.00
_cell.angle_gamma   90.00
#
_symmetry.space_group_name_H-M   'P 1'
#
loop_
_entity.id
_entity.type
_entity.pdbx_description
1 polymer ?
#
loop_
_entity_poly.entity_id
_entity_poly.type
_entity_poly.pdbx_seq_one_letter_code
_entity_poly.pdbx_strand_id
1 'polypeptide(L)'
;MPGGKLWTQQDRFGNEIYLTAERWAHIVDPDNHPELEPYFDLIRETIQRGWRRQDTFDPRSREYYCPFTDLPLDYTHIVVAVRFRRVAGPDRIEREEKFVKTAYFQTR
;
A
#
# COMPACT_ATOMS: atom_id res chain seq x y z
N MET A 1 10.63 9.40 -11.17
CA MET A 1 10.17 10.38 -10.16
C MET A 1 11.34 10.71 -9.23
N PRO A 2 11.52 11.96 -8.77
CA PRO A 2 12.54 12.28 -7.79
C PRO A 2 12.28 11.53 -6.47
N GLY A 3 13.34 11.07 -5.77
CA GLY A 3 13.25 10.56 -4.39
C GLY A 3 12.95 9.06 -4.22
N GLY A 4 13.19 8.21 -5.22
CA GLY A 4 13.08 6.74 -5.07
C GLY A 4 11.65 6.18 -5.01
N LYS A 5 10.64 7.02 -5.26
CA LYS A 5 9.23 6.59 -5.41
C LYS A 5 9.04 5.90 -6.76
N LEU A 6 8.43 4.70 -6.75
CA LEU A 6 7.98 4.03 -7.96
C LEU A 6 6.72 4.70 -8.50
N TRP A 7 5.75 4.97 -7.62
CA TRP A 7 4.53 5.68 -7.94
C TRP A 7 3.96 6.44 -6.75
N THR A 8 3.05 7.36 -7.06
CA THR A 8 2.11 7.97 -6.11
C THR A 8 0.72 7.80 -6.69
N GLN A 9 -0.25 7.40 -5.87
CA GLN A 9 -1.62 7.12 -6.24
C GLN A 9 -2.56 7.80 -5.27
N GLN A 10 -3.62 8.43 -5.79
CA GLN A 10 -4.68 9.00 -4.98
C GLN A 10 -5.74 7.93 -4.69
N ASP A 11 -6.17 7.81 -3.44
CA ASP A 11 -7.33 7.01 -3.06
C ASP A 11 -8.65 7.77 -3.26
N ARG A 12 -9.78 7.09 -3.09
CA ARG A 12 -11.14 7.67 -3.16
C ARG A 12 -11.46 8.75 -2.12
N PHE A 13 -10.57 9.00 -1.16
CA PHE A 13 -10.71 10.04 -0.13
C PHE A 13 -9.78 11.23 -0.37
N GLY A 14 -9.09 11.27 -1.53
CA GLY A 14 -8.16 12.34 -1.89
C GLY A 14 -6.77 12.20 -1.26
N ASN A 15 -6.47 11.08 -0.58
CA ASN A 15 -5.16 10.86 0.03
C ASN A 15 -4.12 10.50 -1.04
N GLU A 16 -3.03 11.25 -1.12
CA GLU A 16 -1.85 10.86 -1.91
C GLU A 16 -1.03 9.82 -1.14
N ILE A 17 -0.94 8.61 -1.69
CA ILE A 17 -0.23 7.48 -1.11
C ILE A 17 0.88 7.05 -2.07
N TYR A 18 2.08 6.82 -1.56
CA TYR A 18 3.21 6.42 -2.40
C TYR A 18 3.80 5.05 -2.05
N LEU A 19 4.44 4.43 -3.03
CA LEU A 19 5.29 3.25 -2.87
C LEU A 19 6.71 3.58 -3.37
N THR A 20 7.73 3.23 -2.59
CA THR A 20 9.14 3.39 -2.97
C THR A 20 9.72 2.11 -3.54
N ALA A 21 10.81 2.23 -4.31
CA ALA A 21 11.52 1.10 -4.88
C ALA A 21 12.08 0.17 -3.79
N GLU A 22 12.70 0.75 -2.76
CA GLU A 22 13.21 0.01 -1.60
C GLU A 22 12.09 -0.77 -0.90
N ARG A 23 10.94 -0.12 -0.68
CA ARG A 23 9.81 -0.78 -0.02
C ARG A 23 9.19 -1.86 -0.89
N TRP A 24 9.12 -1.66 -2.20
CA TRP A 24 8.65 -2.69 -3.12
C TRP A 24 9.56 -3.91 -3.10
N ALA A 25 10.88 -3.71 -3.20
CA ALA A 25 11.86 -4.78 -3.09
C ALA A 25 11.71 -5.58 -1.79
N HIS A 26 11.45 -4.90 -0.67
CA HIS A 26 11.17 -5.59 0.60
C HIS A 26 9.85 -6.37 0.58
N ILE A 27 8.80 -5.88 -0.08
CA ILE A 27 7.49 -6.59 -0.13
C ILE A 27 7.63 -7.91 -0.87
N VAL A 28 8.30 -7.91 -2.03
CA VAL A 28 8.45 -9.10 -2.88
C VAL A 28 9.73 -9.89 -2.61
N ASP A 29 10.44 -9.56 -1.54
CA ASP A 29 11.59 -10.35 -1.08
C ASP A 29 11.17 -11.80 -0.82
N PRO A 30 12.02 -12.80 -1.12
CA PRO A 30 11.71 -14.22 -0.94
C PRO A 30 11.19 -14.59 0.46
N ASP A 31 11.58 -13.85 1.51
CA ASP A 31 11.16 -14.09 2.89
C ASP A 31 9.85 -13.38 3.28
N ASN A 32 9.23 -12.63 2.36
CA ASN A 32 7.99 -11.87 2.59
C ASN A 32 6.84 -12.34 1.68
N HIS A 33 6.56 -11.60 0.59
CA HIS A 33 5.44 -11.85 -0.32
C HIS A 33 5.93 -11.92 -1.78
N PRO A 34 6.84 -12.85 -2.13
CA PRO A 34 7.36 -12.96 -3.49
C PRO A 34 6.25 -13.23 -4.52
N GLU A 35 5.15 -13.85 -4.11
CA GLU A 35 3.97 -14.11 -4.94
C GLU A 35 3.30 -12.84 -5.48
N LEU A 36 3.58 -11.67 -4.90
CA LEU A 36 3.02 -10.39 -5.34
C LEU A 36 3.76 -9.75 -6.50
N GLU A 37 4.96 -10.21 -6.86
CA GLU A 37 5.78 -9.59 -7.91
C GLU A 37 5.02 -9.40 -9.24
N PRO A 38 4.24 -10.38 -9.74
CA PRO A 38 3.44 -10.21 -10.96
C PRO A 38 2.26 -9.24 -10.84
N TYR A 39 1.91 -8.80 -9.62
CA TYR A 39 0.68 -8.08 -9.29
C TYR A 39 0.93 -6.62 -8.86
N PHE A 40 2.09 -6.06 -9.23
CA PHE A 40 2.48 -4.69 -8.90
C PHE A 40 1.40 -3.65 -9.22
N ASP A 41 0.77 -3.75 -10.38
CA ASP A 41 -0.28 -2.82 -10.80
C ASP A 41 -1.58 -3.00 -9.99
N LEU A 42 -1.88 -4.22 -9.54
CA LEU A 42 -3.07 -4.48 -8.72
C LEU A 42 -2.93 -3.92 -7.30
N ILE A 43 -1.71 -3.78 -6.79
CA ILE A 43 -1.44 -3.08 -5.51
C ILE A 43 -1.80 -1.60 -5.67
N ARG A 44 -1.40 -0.98 -6.78
CA ARG A 44 -1.75 0.41 -7.08
C ARG A 44 -3.27 0.57 -7.24
N GLU A 45 -3.91 -0.36 -7.96
CA GLU A 45 -5.36 -0.37 -8.12
C GLU A 45 -6.10 -0.54 -6.79
N THR A 46 -5.58 -1.38 -5.90
CA THR A 46 -6.15 -1.59 -4.55
C THR A 46 -6.19 -0.30 -3.75
N ILE A 47 -5.19 0.57 -3.86
CA ILE A 47 -5.21 1.90 -3.26
C ILE A 47 -6.27 2.80 -3.90
N GLN A 48 -6.37 2.78 -5.23
CA GLN A 48 -7.26 3.66 -5.98
C GLN A 48 -8.74 3.38 -5.71
N ARG A 49 -9.16 2.11 -5.77
CA ARG A 49 -10.58 1.72 -5.73
C ARG A 49 -10.98 0.89 -4.51
N GLY A 50 -10.02 0.36 -3.75
CA GLY A 50 -10.28 -0.56 -2.66
C GLY A 50 -11.07 0.05 -1.51
N TRP A 51 -11.72 -0.83 -0.74
CA TRP A 51 -12.26 -0.42 0.54
C TRP A 51 -11.14 -0.28 1.56
N ARG A 52 -11.33 0.56 2.58
CA ARG A 52 -10.33 0.70 3.65
C ARG A 52 -10.93 0.47 5.00
N ARG A 53 -10.14 -0.09 5.92
CA ARG A 53 -10.45 -0.21 7.34
C ARG A 53 -9.26 0.21 8.20
N GLN A 54 -9.53 0.49 9.47
CA GLN A 54 -8.50 0.67 10.48
C GLN A 54 -7.73 -0.64 10.63
N ASP A 55 -6.39 -0.58 10.58
CA ASP A 55 -5.54 -1.69 10.98
C ASP A 55 -5.77 -1.98 12.48
N THR A 56 -5.98 -3.25 12.82
CA THR A 56 -6.35 -3.69 14.17
C THR A 56 -5.24 -3.46 15.19
N PHE A 57 -3.98 -3.51 14.79
CA PHE A 57 -2.82 -3.48 15.68
C PHE A 57 -2.09 -2.13 15.67
N ASP A 58 -2.11 -1.42 14.53
CA ASP A 58 -1.48 -0.10 14.40
C ASP A 58 -2.52 0.99 14.11
N PRO A 59 -2.85 1.86 15.09
CA PRO A 59 -3.81 2.94 14.90
C PRO A 59 -3.39 3.95 13.81
N ARG A 60 -2.09 3.99 13.47
CA ARG A 60 -1.54 4.85 12.40
C ARG A 60 -1.53 4.17 11.03
N SER A 61 -1.99 2.94 10.93
CA SER A 61 -2.07 2.20 9.68
C SER A 61 -3.53 2.01 9.25
N ARG A 62 -3.74 1.86 7.94
CA ARG A 62 -5.03 1.54 7.32
C ARG A 62 -4.79 0.42 6.32
N GLU A 63 -5.67 -0.57 6.32
CA GLU A 63 -5.65 -1.63 5.33
C GLU A 63 -6.63 -1.27 4.21
N TYR A 64 -6.14 -1.24 2.98
CA TYR A 64 -6.95 -1.17 1.77
C TYR A 64 -7.12 -2.59 1.25
N TYR A 65 -8.33 -2.98 0.87
CA TYR A 65 -8.60 -4.32 0.33
C TYR A 65 -9.49 -4.22 -0.90
N CYS A 66 -9.13 -4.95 -1.93
CA CYS A 66 -9.85 -4.98 -3.19
C CYS A 66 -9.98 -6.43 -3.68
N PRO A 67 -11.18 -6.87 -4.07
CA PRO A 67 -11.39 -8.19 -4.62
C PRO A 67 -10.89 -8.26 -6.06
N PHE A 68 -10.38 -9.44 -6.42
CA PHE A 68 -9.96 -9.78 -7.77
C PHE A 68 -10.36 -11.23 -8.04
N THR A 69 -10.79 -11.52 -9.27
CA THR A 69 -11.27 -12.87 -9.65
C THR A 69 -10.13 -13.81 -10.04
N ASP A 70 -8.96 -13.26 -10.40
CA ASP A 70 -7.90 -14.00 -11.09
C ASP A 70 -6.61 -14.06 -10.24
N LEU A 71 -6.77 -14.15 -8.91
CA LEU A 71 -5.64 -14.34 -7.98
C LEU A 71 -5.31 -15.83 -7.82
N PRO A 72 -4.07 -16.19 -7.47
CA PRO A 72 -3.67 -17.58 -7.32
C PRO A 72 -4.26 -18.21 -6.06
N LEU A 73 -4.23 -19.54 -5.97
CA LEU A 73 -4.44 -20.31 -4.73
C LEU A 73 -5.71 -19.90 -3.94
N ASP A 74 -6.82 -19.72 -4.65
CA ASP A 74 -8.13 -19.35 -4.10
C ASP A 74 -8.15 -18.03 -3.30
N TYR A 75 -7.11 -17.21 -3.40
CA TYR A 75 -7.14 -15.86 -2.86
C TYR A 75 -8.20 -15.05 -3.57
N THR A 76 -8.89 -14.19 -2.82
CA THR A 76 -9.98 -13.38 -3.36
C THR A 76 -9.69 -11.90 -3.31
N HIS A 77 -8.71 -11.48 -2.50
CA HIS A 77 -8.39 -10.08 -2.27
C HIS A 77 -6.88 -9.83 -2.26
N ILE A 78 -6.49 -8.65 -2.72
CA ILE A 78 -5.22 -8.02 -2.33
C ILE A 78 -5.51 -7.05 -1.19
N VAL A 79 -4.66 -7.10 -0.17
CA VAL A 79 -4.65 -6.15 0.94
C VAL A 79 -3.37 -5.33 0.87
N VAL A 80 -3.48 -4.02 1.02
CA VAL A 80 -2.37 -3.07 1.06
C VAL A 80 -2.42 -2.29 2.37
N ALA A 81 -1.42 -2.47 3.22
CA ALA A 81 -1.31 -1.72 4.47
C ALA A 81 -0.58 -0.40 4.23
N VAL A 82 -1.22 0.71 4.57
CA VAL A 82 -0.70 2.07 4.39
C VAL A 82 -0.51 2.72 5.74
N ARG A 83 0.67 3.27 5.99
CA ARG A 83 0.98 4.00 7.22
C ARG A 83 0.87 5.51 7.01
N PHE A 84 0.27 6.18 7.98
CA PHE A 84 0.12 7.63 8.06
C PHE A 84 1.17 8.16 9.05
N ARG A 85 2.02 9.06 8.60
CA ARG A 85 3.12 9.64 9.40
C ARG A 85 3.12 11.14 9.27
N ARG A 86 3.21 11.84 10.40
CA ARG A 86 3.51 13.28 10.42
C ARG A 86 5.01 13.50 10.30
N VAL A 87 5.39 14.45 9.44
CA VAL A 87 6.76 14.89 9.23
C VAL A 87 6.80 16.41 9.30
N ALA A 88 7.82 16.93 9.98
CA ALA A 88 8.07 18.37 9.99
C ALA A 88 8.64 18.80 8.63
N GLY A 89 7.99 19.74 7.97
CA GLY A 89 8.53 20.39 6.79
C GLY A 89 9.67 21.36 7.13
N PRO A 90 10.50 21.73 6.14
CA PRO A 90 11.57 22.72 6.31
C PRO A 90 11.04 24.11 6.70
N ASP A 91 9.77 24.36 6.45
CA ASP A 91 8.97 25.55 6.78
C ASP A 91 8.33 25.49 8.19
N ARG A 92 8.64 24.47 9.01
CA ARG A 92 7.94 24.12 10.26
C ARG A 92 6.44 23.80 10.08
N ILE A 93 5.98 23.62 8.84
CA ILE A 93 4.63 23.16 8.56
C ILE A 93 4.63 21.64 8.66
N GLU A 94 3.81 21.09 9.57
CA GLU A 94 3.60 19.65 9.61
C GLU A 94 2.93 19.18 8.33
N ARG A 95 3.51 18.15 7.71
CA ARG A 95 2.94 17.45 6.55
C ARG A 95 2.61 16.02 6.95
N GLU A 96 1.57 15.48 6.37
CA GLU A 96 1.23 14.07 6.54
C GLU A 96 1.69 13.29 5.31
N GLU A 97 2.57 12.31 5.54
CA GLU A 97 2.96 11.34 4.54
C GLU A 97 2.17 10.05 4.71
N LYS A 98 1.79 9.47 3.58
CA LYS A 98 1.06 8.21 3.51
C LYS A 98 1.79 7.30 2.55
N PHE A 99 2.21 6.15 3.04
CA PHE A 99 3.05 5.25 2.25
C PHE A 99 2.69 3.80 2.50
N VAL A 100 2.85 2.99 1.47
CA VAL A 100 2.67 1.54 1.54
C VAL A 100 3.72 0.95 2.49
N LYS A 101 3.27 0.17 3.47
CA LYS A 101 4.12 -0.56 4.43
C LYS A 101 4.33 -2.01 4.00
N THR A 102 3.27 -2.65 3.55
CA THR A 102 3.28 -4.01 2.99
C THR A 102 2.03 -4.23 2.13
N ALA A 103 1.99 -5.34 1.39
CA ALA A 103 0.81 -5.87 0.75
C ALA A 103 0.82 -7.39 0.85
N TYR A 104 -0.34 -8.04 0.78
CA TYR A 104 -0.48 -9.51 0.82
C TYR A 104 -1.81 -9.95 0.25
N PHE A 105 -1.91 -11.23 -0.12
CA PHE A 105 -3.20 -11.83 -0.49
C PHE A 105 -4.01 -12.24 0.72
N GLN A 106 -5.33 -12.15 0.60
CA GLN A 106 -6.27 -12.59 1.63
C GLN A 106 -7.45 -13.35 1.02
N THR A 107 -7.87 -14.42 1.70
CA THR A 107 -9.16 -15.07 1.49
C THR A 107 -10.16 -14.59 2.54
N ARG A 108 -11.41 -14.37 2.13
CA ARG A 108 -12.52 -14.00 3.02
C ARG A 108 -13.41 -15.19 3.33
#